data_AF-A0A0G0Q7C7-F1
#
_entry.id   AF-A0A0G0Q7C7-F1
#
_cell.length_a   1.000
_cell.length_b   1.000
_cell.length_c   1.000
_cell.angle_alpha   90.00
_cell.angle_beta   90.00
_cell.angle_gamma   90.00
#
_symmetry.space_group_name_H-M   'P 1'
#
loop_
_entity.id
_entity.type
_entity.pdbx_description
1 polymer ?
#
loop_
_entity_poly.entity_id
_entity_poly.type
_entity_poly.pdbx_seq_one_letter_code
_entity_poly.pdbx_strand_id
1 'polypeptide(L)'
;MIILTIFILYLILPKAKESIIKAEIQKANYCQIDADCIDAGGKCPFGCYNYVNKDRVLEISKKIETYTSKCVYGCISCPTAKCSNNKCVASCN
;
A
#
# COMPACT_ATOMS: atom_id res chain seq x y z
N MET A 1 7.55 -10.52 35.72
CA MET A 1 7.13 -9.28 35.01
C MET A 1 7.86 -9.02 33.69
N ILE A 2 9.12 -9.45 33.50
CA ILE A 2 9.88 -9.22 32.24
C ILE A 2 9.33 -10.05 31.06
N ILE A 3 8.78 -11.25 31.32
CA ILE A 3 8.22 -12.13 30.27
C ILE A 3 6.92 -11.55 29.68
N LEU A 4 6.10 -10.90 30.51
CA LEU A 4 4.83 -10.29 30.05
C LEU A 4 5.08 -9.08 29.13
N THR A 5 6.11 -8.27 29.40
CA THR A 5 6.42 -7.08 28.59
C THR A 5 7.01 -7.43 27.22
N ILE A 6 7.80 -8.52 27.11
CA ILE A 6 8.33 -9.02 25.83
C ILE A 6 7.20 -9.54 24.92
N PHE A 7 6.20 -10.23 25.49
CA PHE A 7 5.05 -10.74 24.75
C PHE A 7 4.17 -9.61 24.18
N ILE A 8 4.00 -8.51 24.93
CA ILE A 8 3.25 -7.34 24.49
C ILE A 8 3.97 -6.63 23.32
N LEU A 9 5.30 -6.51 23.35
CA LEU A 9 6.06 -5.94 22.22
C LEU A 9 5.85 -6.73 20.92
N TYR A 10 5.84 -8.07 21.00
CA TYR A 10 5.67 -8.93 19.83
C TYR A 10 4.32 -8.78 19.13
N LEU A 11 3.27 -8.41 19.86
CA LEU A 11 1.92 -8.26 19.32
C LEU A 11 1.66 -6.88 18.67
N ILE A 12 2.39 -5.84 19.07
CA ILE A 12 2.16 -4.46 18.61
C ILE A 12 2.90 -4.17 17.29
N LEU A 13 4.09 -4.75 17.10
CA LEU A 13 4.94 -4.55 15.91
C LEU A 13 4.26 -4.80 14.55
N PRO A 14 3.48 -5.89 14.35
CA PRO A 14 2.89 -6.18 13.05
C PRO A 14 1.86 -5.15 12.59
N LYS A 15 1.03 -4.68 13.51
CA LYS A 15 0.00 -3.65 13.21
C LYS A 15 0.63 -2.28 12.96
N ALA A 16 1.71 -1.95 13.66
CA ALA A 16 2.47 -0.74 13.41
C ALA A 16 3.06 -0.74 11.98
N LYS A 17 3.69 -1.85 11.56
CA LYS A 17 4.25 -1.97 10.20
C LYS A 17 3.17 -1.82 9.12
N GLU A 18 2.00 -2.43 9.31
CA GLU A 18 0.86 -2.27 8.39
C GLU A 18 0.42 -0.80 8.28
N SER A 19 0.23 -0.13 9.42
CA SER A 19 -0.22 1.27 9.45
C SER A 19 0.79 2.21 8.79
N ILE A 20 2.08 1.96 8.97
CA ILE A 20 3.16 2.75 8.34
C ILE A 20 3.08 2.62 6.82
N ILE A 21 2.99 1.38 6.30
CA ILE A 21 2.92 1.15 4.85
C ILE A 21 1.66 1.79 4.26
N LYS A 22 0.50 1.69 4.93
CA LYS A 22 -0.74 2.36 4.51
C LYS A 22 -0.57 3.88 4.42
N ALA A 23 0.07 4.49 5.42
CA ALA A 23 0.33 5.93 5.41
C ALA A 23 1.30 6.34 4.29
N GLU A 24 2.33 5.53 4.03
CA GLU A 24 3.29 5.78 2.94
C GLU A 24 2.65 5.65 1.56
N ILE A 25 1.76 4.67 1.34
CA ILE A 25 0.95 4.56 0.13
C ILE A 25 0.11 5.84 -0.06
N GLN A 26 -0.59 6.29 0.98
CA GLN A 26 -1.41 7.51 0.90
C GLN A 26 -0.59 8.77 0.61
N LYS A 27 0.62 8.87 1.19
CA LYS A 27 1.55 9.97 0.94
C LYS A 27 2.10 9.94 -0.49
N ALA A 28 2.34 8.75 -1.03
CA ALA A 28 2.83 8.56 -2.40
C ALA A 28 1.71 8.71 -3.44
N ASN A 29 0.44 8.68 -3.05
CA ASN A 29 -0.71 8.92 -3.92
C ASN A 29 -0.87 10.43 -4.19
N TYR A 30 -0.13 10.93 -5.19
CA TYR A 30 -0.27 12.28 -5.72
C TYR A 30 0.03 12.28 -7.23
N CYS A 31 -0.54 13.21 -7.97
CA CYS A 31 -0.30 13.34 -9.41
C CYS A 31 -0.60 14.74 -9.94
N GLN A 32 -0.02 15.05 -11.09
CA GLN A 32 -0.39 16.21 -11.92
C GLN A 32 -1.05 15.76 -13.22
N ILE A 33 -0.64 14.62 -13.78
CA ILE A 33 -1.17 14.03 -15.01
C ILE A 33 -1.37 12.52 -14.86
N ASP A 34 -2.16 11.90 -15.75
CA ASP A 34 -2.44 10.45 -15.71
C ASP A 34 -1.17 9.59 -15.75
N ALA A 35 -0.17 10.00 -16.55
CA ALA A 35 1.11 9.30 -16.66
C ALA A 35 1.95 9.29 -15.37
N ASP A 36 1.58 10.08 -14.37
CA ASP A 36 2.20 10.01 -13.06
C ASP A 36 1.71 8.82 -12.25
N CYS A 37 0.57 8.22 -12.60
CA CYS A 37 -0.08 7.19 -11.79
C CYS A 37 0.35 5.80 -12.23
N ILE A 38 1.18 5.15 -11.41
CA ILE A 38 1.68 3.79 -11.65
C ILE A 38 1.21 2.89 -10.50
N ASP A 39 0.85 1.65 -10.82
CA ASP A 39 0.53 0.64 -9.81
C ASP A 39 1.80 0.15 -9.10
N ALA A 40 1.83 0.32 -7.78
CA ALA A 40 2.88 -0.24 -6.93
C ALA A 40 2.63 -1.70 -6.53
N GLY A 41 1.55 -2.31 -7.03
CA GLY A 41 1.16 -3.69 -6.79
C GLY A 41 0.17 -3.85 -5.64
N GLY A 42 -0.32 -5.07 -5.48
CA GLY A 42 -1.30 -5.43 -4.47
C GLY A 42 -0.80 -6.49 -3.50
N LYS A 43 -1.20 -6.36 -2.24
CA LYS A 43 -1.06 -7.43 -1.24
C LYS A 43 -2.03 -7.18 -0.11
N CYS A 44 -2.62 -8.23 0.46
CA CYS A 44 -3.43 -8.07 1.66
C CYS A 44 -2.56 -7.58 2.84
N PRO A 45 -2.95 -6.52 3.58
CA PRO A 45 -4.25 -5.82 3.59
C PRO A 45 -4.26 -4.44 2.89
N PHE A 46 -3.38 -4.21 1.92
CA PHE A 46 -3.21 -2.94 1.19
C PHE A 46 -4.10 -2.81 -0.07
N GLY A 47 -5.03 -3.74 -0.29
CA GLY A 47 -5.84 -3.75 -1.52
C GLY A 47 -5.10 -4.28 -2.76
N CYS A 48 -5.86 -4.47 -3.84
CA CYS A 48 -5.43 -5.16 -5.05
C CYS A 48 -4.48 -4.36 -5.93
N TYR A 49 -4.64 -3.03 -5.91
CA TYR A 49 -3.87 -2.09 -6.71
C TYR A 49 -3.57 -0.90 -5.83
N ASN A 50 -2.33 -0.42 -5.87
CA ASN A 50 -1.89 0.72 -5.08
C ASN A 50 -1.28 1.75 -6.03
N TYR A 51 -2.14 2.59 -6.60
CA TYR A 51 -1.69 3.63 -7.51
C TYR A 51 -1.02 4.76 -6.77
N VAL A 52 0.22 5.03 -7.14
CA VAL A 52 1.06 6.06 -6.54
C VAL A 52 1.75 6.85 -7.64
N ASN A 53 2.36 7.96 -7.26
CA ASN A 53 3.20 8.72 -8.17
C ASN A 53 4.38 7.86 -8.66
N LYS A 54 4.69 7.96 -9.95
CA LYS A 54 5.82 7.27 -10.62
C LYS A 54 7.15 7.44 -9.89
N ASP A 55 7.37 8.59 -9.24
CA ASP A 55 8.62 8.87 -8.52
C ASP A 55 8.76 8.03 -7.23
N ARG A 56 7.66 7.46 -6.73
CA ARG A 56 7.60 6.71 -5.47
C ARG A 56 7.28 5.23 -5.66
N VAL A 57 6.98 4.79 -6.89
CA VAL A 57 6.48 3.43 -7.17
C VAL A 57 7.43 2.35 -6.64
N LEU A 58 8.73 2.42 -6.95
CA LEU A 58 9.71 1.40 -6.56
C LEU A 58 9.84 1.25 -5.04
N GLU A 59 9.80 2.38 -4.32
CA GLU A 59 9.86 2.41 -2.87
C GLU A 59 8.64 1.72 -2.25
N ILE A 60 7.43 2.07 -2.73
CA ILE A 60 6.17 1.54 -2.21
C ILE A 60 6.02 0.05 -2.57
N SER A 61 6.35 -0.34 -3.80
CA SER A 61 6.31 -1.75 -4.22
C SER A 61 7.17 -2.64 -3.32
N LYS A 62 8.40 -2.22 -3.02
CA LYS A 62 9.29 -2.97 -2.12
C LYS A 62 8.70 -3.11 -0.71
N LYS A 63 8.03 -2.08 -0.20
CA LYS A 63 7.38 -2.13 1.12
C LYS A 63 6.20 -3.10 1.14
N ILE A 64 5.35 -3.07 0.10
CA ILE A 64 4.23 -4.00 -0.08
C ILE A 64 4.76 -5.45 -0.24
N GLU A 65 5.77 -5.65 -1.08
CA GLU A 65 6.35 -6.95 -1.36
C GLU A 65 7.02 -7.59 -0.14
N THR A 66 7.69 -6.81 0.70
CA THR A 66 8.36 -7.31 1.91
C THR A 66 7.42 -7.44 3.12
N TYR A 67 6.15 -7.09 2.98
CA TYR A 67 5.15 -7.31 4.03
C TYR A 67 4.69 -8.78 4.06
N THR A 68 4.74 -9.38 5.25
CA THR A 68 4.19 -10.72 5.52
C THR A 68 2.68 -10.61 5.70
N SER A 69 1.92 -10.94 4.65
CA SER A 69 0.45 -10.97 4.73
C SER A 69 -0.04 -12.02 5.73
N LYS A 70 -1.09 -11.68 6.46
CA LYS A 70 -1.85 -12.61 7.31
C LYS A 70 -3.28 -12.85 6.80
N CYS A 71 -3.56 -12.40 5.59
CA CYS A 71 -4.89 -12.46 5.01
C CYS A 71 -4.85 -12.75 3.51
N VAL A 72 -5.98 -13.21 2.99
CA VAL A 72 -6.20 -13.55 1.58
C VAL A 72 -7.52 -12.94 1.15
N TYR A 73 -7.55 -12.32 -0.02
CA TYR A 73 -8.76 -11.87 -0.68
C TYR A 73 -8.63 -12.12 -2.19
N GLY A 74 -9.76 -12.13 -2.89
CA GLY A 74 -9.80 -12.11 -4.36
C GLY A 74 -9.70 -10.68 -4.89
N CYS A 75 -9.12 -10.52 -6.08
CA CYS A 75 -9.03 -9.24 -6.77
C CYS A 75 -9.82 -9.25 -8.07
N ILE A 76 -10.61 -8.19 -8.28
CA ILE A 76 -11.20 -7.90 -9.57
C ILE A 76 -10.15 -7.14 -10.37
N SER A 77 -9.92 -7.54 -11.62
CA SER A 77 -8.94 -6.88 -12.48
C SER A 77 -9.38 -5.46 -12.80
N CYS A 78 -8.54 -4.50 -12.44
CA CYS A 78 -8.66 -3.12 -12.85
C CYS A 78 -7.24 -2.55 -12.89
N PRO A 79 -6.52 -2.67 -14.02
CA PRO A 79 -5.10 -2.32 -14.08
C PRO A 79 -4.84 -0.83 -14.38
N THR A 80 -5.87 -0.05 -14.67
CA THR A 80 -5.75 1.33 -15.16
C THR A 80 -6.08 2.35 -14.08
N ALA A 81 -5.29 3.44 -14.05
CA ALA A 81 -5.51 4.59 -13.18
C ALA A 81 -5.49 5.90 -13.95
N LYS A 82 -6.18 6.89 -13.40
CA LYS A 82 -6.16 8.28 -13.87
C LYS A 82 -5.85 9.23 -12.73
N CYS A 83 -5.34 10.39 -13.07
CA CYS A 83 -5.16 11.48 -12.14
C CYS A 83 -6.47 12.27 -11.99
N SER A 84 -7.03 12.28 -10.78
CA SER A 84 -8.26 13.01 -10.46
C SER A 84 -8.08 13.72 -9.13
N ASN A 85 -8.34 15.02 -9.08
CA ASN A 85 -8.16 15.84 -7.88
C ASN A 85 -6.77 15.66 -7.23
N ASN A 86 -5.72 15.67 -8.05
CA ASN A 86 -4.31 15.44 -7.64
C ASN A 86 -4.07 14.10 -6.94
N LYS A 87 -4.93 13.10 -7.15
CA LYS A 87 -4.84 11.76 -6.60
C LYS A 87 -4.96 10.71 -7.71
N CYS A 88 -4.19 9.64 -7.61
CA CYS A 88 -4.32 8.52 -8.53
C CYS A 88 -5.52 7.68 -8.11
N VAL A 89 -6.52 7.57 -8.99
CA VAL A 89 -7.75 6.81 -8.77
C VAL A 89 -7.88 5.72 -9.84
N ALA A 90 -8.45 4.59 -9.45
CA ALA A 90 -8.75 3.51 -10.38
C ALA A 90 -9.70 4.01 -11.47
N SER A 91 -9.46 3.59 -12.72
CA SER A 91 -10.29 3.90 -13.87
C SER A 91 -10.57 2.62 -14.64
N CYS A 92 -11.51 1.82 -14.14
CA CYS A 92 -11.95 0.59 -14.79
C CYS A 92 -13.07 0.96 -15.78
N ASN A 93 -12.79 0.89 -17.08
CA ASN A 93 -13.80 1.03 -18.14
C ASN A 93 -14.28 -0.35 -18.58
#